data_AF-A0A3N2NZS8-F1
#
_entry.id   AF-A0A3N2NZS8-F1
#
_cell.length_a   1.000
_cell.length_b   1.000
_cell.length_c   1.000
_cell.angle_alpha   90.00
_cell.angle_beta   90.00
_cell.angle_gamma   90.00
#
_symmetry.space_group_name_H-M   'P 1'
#
loop_
_entity.id
_entity.type
_entity.pdbx_description
1 polymer ?
#
loop_
_entity_poly.entity_id
_entity_poly.type
_entity_poly.pdbx_seq_one_letter_code
_entity_poly.pdbx_strand_id
1 'polypeptide(L)'
;MTYIVAWGRGNRRPSSTVAELDAALDEAAASNVPQVVGIYPPEYLAGDASPWDGPLPPALQIGVGHPDRSFVLWLGPEGGVEVEAGAPPWPSGAPDIAFGYGGDAVFAGPARARVTPATARQAAREFVRTGQRPTCVQWASEQ
;
A
#
# COMPACT_ATOMS: atom_id res chain seq x y z
N MET A 1 9.54 -16.40 -1.01
CA MET A 1 9.25 -15.56 0.16
C MET A 1 7.74 -15.57 0.34
N THR A 2 7.23 -15.60 1.57
CA THR A 2 5.78 -15.55 1.84
C THR A 2 5.48 -14.23 2.53
N TYR A 3 4.36 -13.61 2.16
CA TYR A 3 3.85 -12.38 2.75
C TYR A 3 2.43 -12.58 3.24
N ILE A 4 1.98 -11.69 4.12
CA ILE A 4 0.58 -11.53 4.48
C ILE A 4 0.07 -10.22 3.88
N VAL A 5 -0.96 -10.33 3.04
CA VAL A 5 -1.74 -9.20 2.53
C VAL A 5 -2.87 -8.94 3.51
N ALA A 6 -2.93 -7.75 4.09
CA ALA A 6 -3.89 -7.39 5.13
C ALA A 6 -4.61 -6.08 4.81
N TRP A 7 -5.92 -6.03 5.05
CA TRP A 7 -6.77 -4.85 4.85
C TRP A 7 -8.01 -4.88 5.74
N GLY A 8 -8.68 -3.74 5.88
CA GLY A 8 -9.91 -3.63 6.66
C GLY A 8 -9.77 -4.18 8.08
N ARG A 9 -10.90 -4.54 8.70
CA ARG A 9 -10.91 -5.14 10.05
C ARG A 9 -10.69 -6.64 9.95
N GLY A 10 -9.43 -7.07 10.07
CA GLY A 10 -9.05 -8.47 10.25
C GLY A 10 -8.93 -9.31 8.97
N ASN A 11 -9.11 -8.74 7.77
CA ASN A 11 -8.87 -9.50 6.56
C ASN A 11 -7.37 -9.72 6.36
N ARG A 12 -7.00 -10.99 6.17
CA ARG A 12 -5.63 -11.41 5.90
C ARG A 12 -5.64 -12.53 4.85
N ARG A 13 -4.70 -12.48 3.92
CA ARG A 13 -4.44 -13.55 2.94
C ARG A 13 -2.94 -13.82 2.91
N PRO A 14 -2.49 -15.08 3.07
CA PRO A 14 -1.12 -15.42 2.73
C PRO A 14 -0.93 -15.26 1.22
N SER A 15 0.23 -14.78 0.83
CA SER A 15 0.62 -14.61 -0.57
C SER A 15 2.09 -15.00 -0.74
N SER A 16 2.32 -16.01 -1.56
CA SER A 16 3.64 -16.48 -1.97
C SER A 16 3.91 -16.22 -3.46
N THR A 17 2.86 -15.86 -4.21
CA THR A 17 2.92 -15.60 -5.65
C THR A 17 2.27 -14.27 -6.01
N VAL A 18 2.57 -13.76 -7.21
CA VAL A 18 1.92 -12.57 -7.76
C VAL A 18 0.42 -12.76 -7.99
N ALA A 19 0.00 -13.98 -8.37
CA ALA A 19 -1.41 -14.28 -8.61
C ALA A 19 -2.23 -14.23 -7.31
N GLU A 20 -1.69 -14.78 -6.21
CA GLU A 20 -2.31 -14.69 -4.88
C GLU A 20 -2.39 -13.25 -4.37
N LEU A 21 -1.33 -12.46 -4.62
CA LEU A 21 -1.33 -11.02 -4.33
C LEU A 21 -2.45 -10.31 -5.08
N ASP A 22 -2.50 -10.48 -6.41
CA ASP A 22 -3.49 -9.78 -7.25
C ASP A 22 -4.93 -10.14 -6.84
N ALA A 23 -5.19 -11.42 -6.53
CA ALA A 23 -6.50 -11.85 -6.02
C ALA A 23 -6.86 -11.17 -4.69
N ALA A 24 -5.92 -11.06 -3.75
CA ALA A 24 -6.15 -10.35 -2.49
C ALA A 24 -6.38 -8.84 -2.70
N LEU A 25 -5.66 -8.23 -3.66
CA LEU A 25 -5.88 -6.82 -4.03
C LEU A 25 -7.24 -6.60 -4.69
N ASP A 26 -7.71 -7.55 -5.50
CA ASP A 26 -9.05 -7.53 -6.10
C ASP A 26 -10.13 -7.64 -5.02
N GLU A 27 -9.98 -8.57 -4.06
CA GLU A 27 -10.88 -8.70 -2.90
C GLU A 27 -10.94 -7.39 -2.08
N ALA A 28 -9.79 -6.77 -1.81
CA ALA A 28 -9.73 -5.51 -1.09
C ALA A 28 -10.40 -4.36 -1.87
N ALA A 29 -10.14 -4.27 -3.18
CA ALA A 29 -10.70 -3.25 -4.06
C ALA A 29 -12.21 -3.41 -4.31
N ALA A 30 -12.77 -4.61 -4.13
CA ALA A 30 -14.21 -4.86 -4.21
C ALA A 30 -15.01 -4.26 -3.04
N SER A 31 -14.35 -3.67 -2.05
CA SER A 31 -15.01 -2.90 -0.99
C SER A 31 -15.67 -1.63 -1.55
N ASN A 32 -16.80 -1.22 -0.97
CA ASN A 32 -17.52 0.01 -1.38
C ASN A 32 -16.75 1.32 -1.07
N VAL A 33 -15.62 1.23 -0.39
CA VAL A 33 -14.75 2.37 -0.07
C VAL A 33 -13.30 1.98 -0.33
N PRO A 34 -12.45 2.91 -0.81
CA PRO A 34 -11.02 2.66 -0.98
C PRO A 34 -10.38 2.09 0.29
N GLN A 35 -9.42 1.18 0.15
CA GLN A 35 -8.78 0.50 1.27
C GLN A 35 -7.28 0.76 1.28
N VAL A 36 -6.71 0.85 2.48
CA VAL A 36 -5.28 0.63 2.70
C VAL A 36 -5.03 -0.87 2.75
N VAL A 37 -4.14 -1.36 1.91
CA VAL A 37 -3.66 -2.75 1.92
C VAL A 37 -2.20 -2.74 2.33
N GLY A 38 -1.86 -3.50 3.37
CA GLY A 38 -0.47 -3.74 3.75
C GLY A 38 0.00 -5.12 3.34
N ILE A 39 1.27 -5.21 2.95
CA ILE A 39 1.95 -6.43 2.52
C ILE A 39 3.17 -6.60 3.43
N TYR A 40 3.08 -7.55 4.36
CA TYR A 40 4.04 -7.69 5.46
C TYR A 40 4.71 -9.07 5.43
N PRO A 41 5.98 -9.17 5.83
CA PRO A 41 6.53 -10.46 6.22
C PRO A 41 5.74 -11.03 7.42
N PRO A 42 5.38 -12.33 7.43
CA PRO A 42 4.48 -12.93 8.43
C PRO A 42 4.93 -12.74 9.88
N GLU A 43 6.23 -12.70 10.13
CA GLU A 43 6.84 -12.52 11.44
C GLU A 43 6.47 -11.18 12.11
N TYR A 44 6.11 -10.16 11.33
CA TYR A 44 5.69 -8.85 11.85
C TYR A 44 4.19 -8.75 12.13
N LEU A 45 3.43 -9.82 11.89
CA LEU A 45 1.99 -9.91 12.19
C LEU A 45 1.63 -11.09 13.11
N ALA A 46 2.65 -11.77 13.65
CA ALA A 46 2.49 -12.96 14.48
C ALA A 46 2.20 -12.58 15.95
N GLY A 47 1.21 -13.22 16.56
CA GLY A 47 0.82 -12.95 17.94
C GLY A 47 0.39 -11.50 18.14
N ASP A 48 1.01 -10.83 19.10
CA ASP A 48 0.76 -9.43 19.44
C ASP A 48 1.67 -8.44 18.69
N ALA A 49 2.50 -8.92 17.75
CA ALA A 49 3.40 -8.07 16.97
C ALA A 49 2.61 -7.08 16.09
N SER A 50 3.02 -5.81 16.14
CA SER A 50 2.55 -4.77 15.23
C SER A 50 3.63 -4.43 14.21
N PRO A 51 3.27 -4.20 12.93
CA PRO A 51 4.22 -3.71 11.93
C PRO A 51 4.66 -2.26 12.20
N TRP A 52 4.08 -1.63 13.23
CA TRP A 52 4.44 -0.31 13.71
C TRP A 52 5.36 -0.36 14.94
N ASP A 53 5.56 -1.55 15.53
CA ASP A 53 6.54 -1.72 16.59
C ASP A 53 7.95 -1.66 15.97
N GLY A 54 8.81 -0.82 16.54
CA GLY A 54 10.18 -0.68 16.07
C GLY A 54 11.01 -1.96 16.33
N PRO A 55 11.90 -2.38 15.41
CA PRO A 55 12.21 -1.75 14.12
C PRO A 55 11.13 -2.04 13.07
N LEU A 56 10.79 -1.02 12.27
CA LEU A 56 9.77 -1.15 11.22
C LEU A 56 10.18 -2.20 10.16
N PRO A 57 9.22 -3.00 9.67
CA PRO A 57 9.50 -4.06 8.70
C PRO A 57 9.82 -3.51 7.31
N PRO A 58 10.58 -4.28 6.49
CA PRO A 58 10.61 -4.09 5.05
C PRO A 58 9.26 -4.51 4.46
N ALA A 59 8.26 -3.64 4.58
CA ALA A 59 6.88 -3.87 4.18
C ALA A 59 6.34 -2.71 3.33
N LEU A 60 5.28 -3.00 2.59
CA LEU A 60 4.64 -2.05 1.69
C LEU A 60 3.19 -1.82 2.10
N GLN A 61 2.73 -0.57 2.11
CA GLN A 61 1.30 -0.24 2.13
C GLN A 61 0.90 0.46 0.83
N ILE A 62 -0.26 0.12 0.30
CA ILE A 62 -0.81 0.73 -0.90
C ILE A 62 -2.28 1.09 -0.73
N GLY A 63 -2.73 2.08 -1.51
CA GLY A 63 -4.16 2.37 -1.67
C GLY A 63 -4.79 1.52 -2.77
N VAL A 64 -5.98 0.96 -2.55
CA VAL A 64 -6.77 0.28 -3.59
C VAL A 64 -8.22 0.73 -3.60
N GLY A 65 -8.94 0.51 -4.69
CA GLY A 65 -10.38 0.77 -4.82
C GLY A 65 -10.76 2.18 -5.32
N HIS A 66 -9.86 3.17 -5.28
CA HIS A 66 -10.11 4.45 -5.95
C HIS A 66 -9.75 4.34 -7.46
N PRO A 67 -10.59 4.84 -8.38
CA PRO A 67 -10.42 4.60 -9.82
C PRO A 67 -9.16 5.25 -10.42
N ASP A 68 -8.81 6.45 -9.96
CA ASP A 68 -7.77 7.26 -10.63
C ASP A 68 -6.49 7.43 -9.81
N ARG A 69 -6.51 7.06 -8.53
CA ARG A 69 -5.50 7.45 -7.55
C ARG A 69 -5.21 6.33 -6.58
N SER A 70 -3.96 6.27 -6.15
CA SER A 70 -3.46 5.39 -5.12
C SER A 70 -2.27 6.07 -4.44
N PHE A 71 -1.75 5.43 -3.41
CA PHE A 71 -0.48 5.75 -2.78
C PHE A 71 0.32 4.46 -2.64
N VAL A 72 1.63 4.61 -2.46
CA VAL A 72 2.54 3.54 -2.05
C VAL A 72 3.41 4.10 -0.94
N LEU A 73 3.55 3.34 0.14
CA LEU A 73 4.30 3.69 1.33
C LEU A 73 5.25 2.53 1.66
N TRP A 74 6.53 2.84 1.83
CA TRP A 74 7.54 1.91 2.31
C TRP A 74 7.75 2.08 3.81
N LEU A 75 7.67 0.99 4.55
CA LEU A 75 7.83 0.98 6.00
C LEU A 75 9.27 0.63 6.45
N GLY A 76 10.16 0.25 5.54
CA GLY A 76 11.53 -0.13 5.92
C GLY A 76 12.39 1.05 6.42
N PRO A 77 13.69 0.83 6.73
CA PRO A 77 14.55 1.79 7.43
C PRO A 77 14.68 3.18 6.81
N GLU A 78 14.48 3.30 5.50
CA GLU A 78 14.57 4.58 4.78
C GLU A 78 13.23 5.33 4.70
N GLY A 79 12.13 4.71 5.13
CA GLY A 79 10.77 5.24 5.01
C GLY A 79 10.44 5.72 3.59
N GLY A 80 9.29 6.37 3.42
CA GLY A 80 9.04 7.15 2.21
C GLY A 80 7.68 6.90 1.59
N VAL A 81 7.10 8.00 1.12
CA VAL A 81 5.87 8.03 0.34
C VAL A 81 6.23 8.27 -1.12
N GLU A 82 5.52 7.59 -2.00
CA GLU A 82 5.80 7.65 -3.43
C GLU A 82 5.21 8.86 -4.15
N VAL A 83 5.93 9.28 -5.19
CA VAL A 83 5.45 10.20 -6.22
C VAL A 83 5.65 9.56 -7.58
N GLU A 84 4.60 9.49 -8.40
CA GLU A 84 4.74 9.17 -9.82
C GLU A 84 4.92 10.47 -10.59
N ALA A 85 6.11 10.69 -11.17
CA ALA A 85 6.46 11.93 -11.90
C ALA A 85 5.48 12.28 -13.04
N GLY A 86 4.78 11.29 -13.60
CA GLY A 86 3.80 11.44 -14.66
C GLY A 86 2.34 11.40 -14.21
N ALA A 87 2.05 11.32 -12.91
CA ALA A 87 0.67 11.24 -12.44
C ALA A 87 -0.13 12.48 -12.90
N PRO A 88 -1.39 12.32 -13.35
CA PRO A 88 -2.23 13.45 -13.70
C PRO A 88 -2.29 14.44 -12.53
N PRO A 89 -2.35 15.76 -12.78
CA PRO A 89 -2.40 16.75 -11.71
C PRO A 89 -3.59 16.49 -10.79
N TRP A 90 -3.44 16.84 -9.51
CA TRP A 90 -4.56 16.76 -8.58
C TRP A 90 -5.71 17.65 -9.07
N PRO A 91 -6.96 17.16 -9.14
CA PRO A 91 -8.05 18.00 -9.60
C PRO A 91 -8.23 19.21 -8.67
N SER A 92 -8.39 20.39 -9.25
CA SER A 92 -8.53 21.62 -8.48
C SER A 92 -9.74 21.55 -7.56
N GLY A 93 -9.55 21.84 -6.26
CA GLY A 93 -10.61 21.81 -5.25
C GLY A 93 -11.12 20.42 -4.87
N ALA A 94 -10.52 19.33 -5.38
CA ALA A 94 -10.90 17.98 -4.95
C ALA A 94 -10.44 17.72 -3.50
N PRO A 95 -11.32 17.14 -2.66
CA PRO A 95 -10.97 16.78 -1.30
C PRO A 95 -9.97 15.63 -1.27
N ASP A 96 -9.32 15.45 -0.12
CA ASP A 96 -8.48 14.28 0.14
C ASP A 96 -9.28 12.98 0.04
N ILE A 97 -8.63 11.93 -0.46
CA ILE A 97 -9.26 10.62 -0.60
C ILE A 97 -9.17 9.89 0.74
N ALA A 98 -10.31 9.43 1.24
CA ALA A 98 -10.38 8.58 2.43
C ALA A 98 -10.14 7.10 2.05
N PHE A 99 -9.07 6.52 2.60
CA PHE A 99 -8.81 5.08 2.53
C PHE A 99 -9.13 4.43 3.87
N GLY A 100 -9.96 3.39 3.87
CA GLY A 100 -10.27 2.60 5.05
C GLY A 100 -9.06 1.81 5.55
N TYR A 101 -8.79 1.92 6.85
CA TYR A 101 -7.70 1.26 7.56
C TYR A 101 -8.20 0.71 8.90
N GLY A 102 -8.67 -0.54 8.92
CA GLY A 102 -9.06 -1.22 10.17
C GLY A 102 -10.28 -0.68 10.92
N GLY A 103 -10.97 0.32 10.36
CA GLY A 103 -12.07 1.04 11.01
C GLY A 103 -11.85 2.55 11.03
N ASP A 104 -10.61 3.00 10.84
CA ASP A 104 -10.25 4.41 10.73
C ASP A 104 -10.07 4.81 9.26
N ALA A 105 -10.21 6.10 8.96
CA ALA A 105 -9.93 6.66 7.64
C ALA A 105 -8.54 7.28 7.62
N VAL A 106 -7.72 6.89 6.65
CA VAL A 106 -6.47 7.57 6.30
C VAL A 106 -6.76 8.48 5.12
N PHE A 107 -6.63 9.79 5.34
CA PHE A 107 -6.80 10.79 4.29
C PHE A 107 -5.50 10.95 3.52
N ALA A 108 -5.58 10.74 2.20
CA ALA A 108 -4.47 10.92 1.28
C ALA A 108 -4.81 12.04 0.31
N GLY A 109 -4.20 13.19 0.56
CA GLY A 109 -4.28 14.36 -0.32
C GLY A 109 -3.27 14.34 -1.46
N PRO A 110 -3.11 15.48 -2.14
CA PRO A 110 -2.29 15.61 -3.34
C PRO A 110 -0.83 15.25 -3.11
N ALA A 111 -0.27 15.26 -1.90
CA ALA A 111 1.12 14.87 -1.66
C ALA A 111 1.31 13.34 -1.59
N ARG A 112 0.27 12.61 -1.17
CA ARG A 112 0.36 11.18 -0.84
C ARG A 112 -0.29 10.30 -1.90
N ALA A 113 -1.44 10.70 -2.44
CA ALA A 113 -2.17 9.97 -3.47
C ALA A 113 -1.67 10.31 -4.89
N ARG A 114 -0.34 10.28 -5.09
CA ARG A 114 0.34 10.70 -6.32
C ARG A 114 0.73 9.57 -7.26
N VAL A 115 0.13 8.38 -7.13
CA VAL A 115 0.38 7.28 -8.08
C VAL A 115 -0.94 6.78 -8.66
N THR A 116 -0.88 6.18 -9.84
CA THR A 116 -2.05 5.47 -10.39
C THR A 116 -2.26 4.11 -9.70
N PRO A 117 -3.47 3.54 -9.71
CA PRO A 117 -3.72 2.18 -9.21
C PRO A 117 -2.85 1.12 -9.91
N ALA A 118 -2.57 1.30 -11.20
CA ALA A 118 -1.70 0.40 -11.96
C ALA A 118 -0.25 0.44 -11.44
N THR A 119 0.29 1.64 -11.21
CA THR A 119 1.61 1.84 -10.63
C THR A 119 1.72 1.23 -9.23
N ALA A 120 0.71 1.45 -8.37
CA ALA A 120 0.70 0.87 -7.02
C ALA A 120 0.68 -0.66 -7.04
N ARG A 121 -0.09 -1.27 -7.95
CA ARG A 121 -0.06 -2.72 -8.17
C ARG A 121 1.28 -3.21 -8.68
N GLN A 122 1.90 -2.49 -9.61
CA GLN A 122 3.23 -2.84 -10.11
C GLN A 122 4.27 -2.84 -8.98
N ALA A 123 4.25 -1.82 -8.11
CA ALA A 123 5.13 -1.73 -6.95
C ALA A 123 4.92 -2.91 -5.99
N ALA A 124 3.67 -3.25 -5.69
CA ALA A 124 3.34 -4.41 -4.85
C ALA A 124 3.85 -5.74 -5.44
N ARG A 125 3.70 -5.92 -6.76
CA ARG A 125 4.19 -7.11 -7.47
C ARG A 125 5.72 -7.17 -7.48
N GLU A 126 6.40 -6.04 -7.64
CA GLU A 126 7.85 -5.97 -7.55
C GLU A 126 8.32 -6.34 -6.15
N PHE A 127 7.71 -5.73 -5.12
CA PHE A 127 8.02 -6.03 -3.72
C PHE A 127 7.86 -7.51 -3.39
N VAL A 128 6.76 -8.16 -3.79
CA VAL A 128 6.56 -9.59 -3.52
C VAL A 128 7.60 -10.47 -4.22
N ARG A 129 8.15 -10.04 -5.36
CA ARG A 129 9.21 -10.77 -6.08
C ARG A 129 10.59 -10.59 -5.46
N THR A 130 10.92 -9.39 -4.98
CA THR A 130 12.28 -9.02 -4.59
C THR A 130 12.48 -8.95 -3.08
N GLY A 131 11.41 -8.69 -2.33
CA GLY A 131 11.44 -8.29 -0.93
C GLY A 131 12.13 -6.96 -0.67
N GLN A 132 12.40 -6.19 -1.72
CA GLN A 132 13.10 -4.90 -1.66
C GLN A 132 12.14 -3.76 -1.93
N ARG A 133 12.56 -2.56 -1.52
CA ARG A 133 11.92 -1.29 -1.85
C ARG A 133 11.69 -1.20 -3.37
N PRO A 134 10.44 -1.11 -3.86
CA PRO A 134 10.14 -1.06 -5.29
C PRO A 134 10.90 0.05 -6.05
N THR A 135 11.28 -0.24 -7.28
CA THR A 135 12.07 0.68 -8.15
C THR A 135 11.24 1.27 -9.29
N CYS A 136 10.03 0.75 -9.54
CA CYS A 136 9.14 1.25 -10.58
C CYS A 136 8.50 2.63 -10.29
N VAL A 137 8.96 3.33 -9.27
CA VAL A 137 8.35 4.50 -8.63
C VAL A 137 9.45 5.41 -8.07
N GLN A 138 9.13 6.70 -7.86
CA GLN A 138 10.10 7.69 -7.36
C GLN A 138 9.82 8.08 -5.91
N TRP A 139 10.70 7.65 -5.04
CA TRP A 139 10.58 7.90 -3.62
C TRP A 139 10.86 9.36 -3.28
N ALA A 140 9.89 10.02 -2.65
CA ALA A 140 10.14 11.26 -1.93
C ALA A 140 10.57 10.91 -0.50
N SER A 141 11.64 11.53 -0.02
CA SER A 141 11.95 11.55 1.40
C SER A 141 10.78 12.19 2.14
N GLU A 142 10.33 11.59 3.25
CA GLU A 142 9.45 12.29 4.17
C GLU A 142 10.21 13.53 4.68
N GLN A 143 9.73 14.74 4.38
CA GLN A 143 10.17 15.97 5.03
C GLN A 143 9.38 16.17 6.32
#